data_AF-A0A6A0IE04-F1
#
_entry.id   AF-A0A6A0IE04-F1
#
_cell.length_a   1.000
_cell.length_b   1.000
_cell.length_c   1.000
_cell.angle_alpha   90.00
_cell.angle_beta   90.00
_cell.angle_gamma   90.00
#
_symmetry.space_group_name_H-M   'P 1'
#
loop_
_entity.id
_entity.type
_entity.pdbx_description
1 polymer ?
#
loop_
_entity_poly.entity_id
_entity_poly.type
_entity_poly.pdbx_seq_one_letter_code
_entity_poly.pdbx_strand_id
1 'polypeptide(L)'
;MTPPRHPADVMPAAVSRAVSGLGTWFVIGGQAMRCFLPYRPSRDVDFGVKSAEDMDGLVRQLERRGRVEVLERGADTVHLRFDGVDVSVFVLETLLPFVEDQRLTVTGLLGTKLHAILDRGTRRDFFDLYTTLQTSGLGIAECLSAIRRVFRQEVNDALLLRALTWFQDADREAPLPGEGPKDWETVKEYFRTRVGHLLVPPARVLEIQARVVDVASGGSKTKRARRSQGI
;
A
#
# COMPACT_ATOMS: atom_id res chain seq x y z
N MET A 1 14.06 10.38 8.06
CA MET A 1 12.61 10.56 7.88
C MET A 1 12.10 11.53 8.93
N THR A 2 11.20 12.44 8.56
CA THR A 2 10.44 13.21 9.56
C THR A 2 9.63 12.23 10.41
N PRO A 3 9.56 12.41 11.74
CA PRO A 3 8.73 11.56 12.58
C PRO A 3 7.26 11.60 12.13
N PRO A 4 6.50 10.50 12.27
CA PRO A 4 5.07 10.51 11.99
C PRO A 4 4.35 11.56 12.82
N ARG A 5 3.39 12.25 12.20
CA ARG A 5 2.54 13.24 12.85
C ARG A 5 1.49 12.54 13.72
N HIS A 6 1.03 13.24 14.75
CA HIS A 6 -0.11 12.79 15.53
C HIS A 6 -1.39 12.93 14.69
N PRO A 7 -2.38 12.01 14.81
CA PRO A 7 -3.64 12.12 14.06
C PRO A 7 -4.34 13.46 14.22
N ALA A 8 -4.28 14.05 15.42
CA ALA A 8 -4.89 15.35 15.73
C ALA A 8 -4.36 16.51 14.86
N ASP A 9 -3.14 16.40 14.32
CA ASP A 9 -2.47 17.43 13.52
C ASP A 9 -2.83 17.37 12.03
N VAL A 10 -3.43 16.25 11.58
CA VAL A 10 -3.67 16.00 10.14
C VAL A 10 -5.15 15.95 9.76
N MET A 11 -6.02 15.68 10.72
CA MET A 11 -7.47 15.64 10.53
C MET A 11 -8.09 17.06 10.57
N PRO A 12 -9.30 17.24 10.03
CA PRO A 12 -10.03 18.51 10.16
C PRO A 12 -10.16 18.96 11.62
N ALA A 13 -9.92 20.25 11.87
CA ALA A 13 -9.82 20.80 13.22
C ALA A 13 -11.09 20.62 14.07
N ALA A 14 -12.28 20.65 13.44
CA ALA A 14 -13.55 20.38 14.13
C ALA A 14 -13.59 18.95 14.69
N VAL A 15 -13.25 17.95 13.87
CA VAL A 15 -13.19 16.54 14.28
C VAL A 15 -12.13 16.34 15.35
N SER A 16 -10.92 16.88 15.15
CA SER A 16 -9.81 16.80 16.11
C SER A 16 -10.21 17.27 17.52
N ARG A 17 -10.86 18.44 17.62
CA ARG A 17 -11.36 18.96 18.90
C ARG A 17 -12.46 18.10 19.51
N ALA A 18 -13.34 17.52 18.69
CA ALA A 18 -14.45 16.72 19.18
C ALA A 18 -13.98 15.39 19.79
N VAL A 19 -12.98 14.76 19.18
CA VAL A 19 -12.43 13.47 19.64
C VAL A 19 -11.28 13.60 20.64
N SER A 20 -10.84 14.83 20.93
CA SER A 20 -9.79 15.12 21.90
C SER A 20 -10.12 14.57 23.29
N GLY A 21 -9.15 13.87 23.89
CA GLY A 21 -9.28 13.26 25.22
C GLY A 21 -9.98 11.90 25.23
N LEU A 22 -10.45 11.41 24.08
CA LEU A 22 -10.97 10.05 23.94
C LEU A 22 -9.87 9.14 23.38
N GLY A 23 -9.56 8.04 24.08
CA GLY A 23 -8.48 7.11 23.70
C GLY A 23 -8.93 5.86 22.95
N THR A 24 -10.22 5.73 22.63
CA THR A 24 -10.84 4.49 22.10
C THR A 24 -10.89 4.41 20.58
N TRP A 25 -10.18 5.30 19.88
CA TRP A 25 -10.15 5.38 18.42
C TRP A 25 -8.73 5.46 17.87
N PHE A 26 -8.57 5.10 16.61
CA PHE A 26 -7.39 5.35 15.79
C PHE A 26 -7.80 5.76 14.38
N VAL A 27 -6.95 6.47 13.63
CA VAL A 27 -7.24 6.84 12.24
C VAL A 27 -6.86 5.73 11.28
N ILE A 28 -7.70 5.51 10.27
CA ILE A 28 -7.41 4.65 9.10
C ILE A 28 -7.47 5.50 7.82
N GLY A 29 -7.52 4.85 6.66
CA GLY A 29 -7.85 5.50 5.40
C GLY A 29 -6.87 6.61 4.99
N GLY A 30 -7.41 7.75 4.57
CA GLY A 30 -6.60 8.90 4.14
C GLY A 30 -5.88 9.62 5.28
N GLN A 31 -6.49 9.70 6.46
CA GLN A 31 -5.87 10.38 7.61
C GLN A 31 -4.67 9.58 8.15
N ALA A 32 -4.75 8.25 8.17
CA ALA A 32 -3.60 7.40 8.49
C ALA A 32 -2.41 7.65 7.56
N MET A 33 -2.65 7.80 6.25
CA MET A 33 -1.61 8.15 5.28
C MET A 33 -0.99 9.51 5.61
N ARG A 34 -1.82 10.51 5.91
CA ARG A 34 -1.37 11.88 6.20
C ARG A 34 -0.52 11.99 7.46
N CYS A 35 -0.66 11.08 8.43
CA CYS A 35 0.24 11.01 9.57
C CYS A 35 1.70 10.81 9.12
N PHE A 36 1.94 10.00 8.09
CA PHE A 36 3.28 9.77 7.55
C PHE A 36 3.64 10.81 6.48
N LEU A 37 2.77 11.00 5.49
CA LEU A 37 3.02 11.83 4.33
C LEU A 37 1.73 12.54 3.87
N PRO A 38 1.51 13.80 4.25
CA PRO A 38 0.33 14.57 3.85
C PRO A 38 0.51 15.18 2.45
N TYR A 39 0.88 14.36 1.45
CA TYR A 39 1.12 14.82 0.08
C TYR A 39 -0.16 15.16 -0.71
N ARG A 40 -1.30 14.65 -0.25
CA ARG A 40 -2.63 14.93 -0.83
C ARG A 40 -3.64 15.26 0.28
N PRO A 41 -4.71 16.01 -0.03
CA PRO A 41 -5.78 16.22 0.93
C PRO A 41 -6.54 14.93 1.23
N SER A 42 -7.14 14.87 2.43
CA SER A 42 -8.16 13.89 2.84
C SER A 42 -9.26 14.69 3.53
N ARG A 43 -10.44 14.74 2.90
CA ARG A 43 -11.58 15.54 3.37
C ARG A 43 -12.38 14.79 4.42
N ASP A 44 -12.53 13.49 4.21
CA ASP A 44 -13.27 12.61 5.10
C ASP A 44 -12.33 12.04 6.17
N VAL A 45 -12.90 11.60 7.29
CA VAL A 45 -12.17 11.00 8.41
C VAL A 45 -12.69 9.60 8.70
N ASP A 46 -11.82 8.62 8.54
CA ASP A 46 -12.13 7.24 8.87
C ASP A 46 -11.47 6.86 10.20
N PHE A 47 -12.27 6.40 11.15
CA PHE A 47 -11.84 5.89 12.44
C PHE A 47 -11.96 4.37 12.50
N GLY A 48 -10.97 3.74 13.09
CA GLY A 48 -11.07 2.40 13.64
C GLY A 48 -11.29 2.46 15.15
N VAL A 49 -12.08 1.54 15.67
CA VAL A 49 -12.31 1.33 17.11
C VAL A 49 -12.22 -0.17 17.43
N LYS A 50 -12.04 -0.52 18.70
CA LYS A 50 -11.93 -1.93 19.10
C LYS A 50 -13.27 -2.67 19.05
N SER A 51 -14.36 -2.03 19.46
CA SER A 51 -15.64 -2.69 19.68
C SER A 51 -16.83 -1.81 19.28
N ALA A 52 -18.02 -2.40 19.17
CA ALA A 52 -19.26 -1.64 18.97
C ALA A 52 -19.55 -0.68 20.14
N GLU A 53 -19.15 -1.02 21.37
CA GLU A 53 -19.28 -0.12 22.51
C GLU A 53 -18.39 1.13 22.37
N ASP A 54 -17.15 0.96 21.90
CA ASP A 54 -16.26 2.08 21.59
C ASP A 54 -16.78 2.93 20.43
N MET A 55 -17.38 2.29 19.42
CA MET A 55 -18.05 2.97 18.30
C MET A 55 -19.17 3.88 18.81
N ASP A 56 -20.05 3.34 19.65
CA ASP A 56 -21.14 4.10 20.25
C ASP A 56 -20.62 5.19 21.19
N GLY A 57 -19.53 4.92 21.92
CA GLY A 57 -18.84 5.91 22.74
C GLY A 57 -18.30 7.09 21.92
N LEU A 58 -17.68 6.80 20.78
CA LEU A 58 -17.18 7.81 19.86
C LEU A 58 -18.33 8.62 19.24
N VAL A 59 -19.41 7.97 18.80
CA VAL A 59 -20.57 8.69 18.25
C VAL A 59 -21.21 9.60 19.30
N ARG A 60 -21.43 9.12 20.53
CA ARG A 60 -21.93 9.97 21.63
C ARG A 60 -20.99 11.14 21.93
N GLN A 61 -19.68 10.93 21.83
CA GLN A 61 -18.71 12.02 21.99
C GLN A 61 -18.89 13.08 20.90
N LEU A 62 -19.07 12.68 19.64
CA LEU A 62 -19.32 13.61 18.54
C LEU A 62 -20.64 14.37 18.74
N GLU A 63 -21.73 13.67 19.09
CA GLU A 63 -23.05 14.28 19.36
C GLU A 63 -23.00 15.33 20.49
N ARG A 64 -22.18 15.10 21.52
CA ARG A 64 -21.98 16.07 22.61
C ARG A 64 -21.19 17.32 22.19
N ARG A 65 -20.44 17.26 21.10
CA ARG A 65 -19.44 18.27 20.73
C ARG A 65 -19.80 19.05 19.45
N GLY A 66 -20.83 18.64 18.73
CA GLY A 66 -21.26 19.29 17.50
C GLY A 66 -22.50 18.63 16.89
N ARG A 67 -22.85 19.02 15.67
CA ARG A 67 -24.01 18.48 14.96
C ARG A 67 -23.65 17.18 14.26
N VAL A 68 -24.36 16.11 14.59
CA VAL A 68 -24.23 14.80 13.94
C VAL A 68 -25.48 14.51 13.10
N GLU A 69 -25.27 14.06 11.87
CA GLU A 69 -26.28 13.47 11.00
C GLU A 69 -25.84 12.05 10.66
N VAL A 70 -26.50 11.03 11.22
CA VAL A 70 -26.21 9.64 10.88
C VAL A 70 -26.78 9.33 9.50
N LEU A 71 -25.92 8.88 8.59
CA LEU A 71 -26.27 8.52 7.21
C LEU A 71 -26.60 7.03 7.11
N GLU A 72 -25.75 6.21 7.73
CA GLU A 72 -25.90 4.75 7.77
C GLU A 72 -25.32 4.21 9.08
N ARG A 73 -25.95 3.15 9.61
CA ARG A 73 -25.50 2.49 10.84
C ARG A 73 -25.73 0.99 10.72
N GLY A 74 -24.64 0.24 10.81
CA GLY A 74 -24.58 -1.21 10.95
C GLY A 74 -24.11 -1.63 12.34
N ALA A 75 -23.88 -2.94 12.51
CA ALA A 75 -23.40 -3.50 13.77
C ALA A 75 -21.92 -3.20 14.03
N ASP A 76 -21.12 -3.10 12.96
CA ASP A 76 -19.67 -2.92 12.96
C ASP A 76 -19.21 -1.64 12.24
N THR A 77 -20.15 -0.81 11.78
CA THR A 77 -19.83 0.45 11.10
C THR A 77 -20.91 1.52 11.32
N VAL A 78 -20.49 2.77 11.33
CA VAL A 78 -21.36 3.94 11.28
C VAL A 78 -20.77 4.95 10.29
N HIS A 79 -21.59 5.40 9.35
CA HIS A 79 -21.31 6.54 8.50
C HIS A 79 -22.17 7.72 8.95
N LEU A 80 -21.53 8.85 9.24
CA LEU A 80 -22.20 10.06 9.70
C LEU A 80 -21.53 11.31 9.14
N ARG A 81 -22.23 12.43 9.22
CA ARG A 81 -21.70 13.75 8.93
C ARG A 81 -21.64 14.57 10.22
N PHE A 82 -20.44 14.97 10.62
CA PHE A 82 -20.16 15.76 11.83
C PHE A 82 -19.75 17.18 11.44
N ASP A 83 -20.56 18.18 11.77
CA ASP A 83 -20.33 19.60 11.40
C ASP A 83 -19.96 19.80 9.92
N GLY A 84 -20.57 18.99 9.04
CA GLY A 84 -20.33 19.03 7.59
C GLY A 84 -19.13 18.21 7.09
N VAL A 85 -18.40 17.52 7.98
CA VAL A 85 -17.32 16.59 7.62
C VAL A 85 -17.87 15.17 7.64
N ASP A 86 -17.65 14.43 6.55
CA ASP A 86 -17.99 13.01 6.50
C ASP A 86 -17.02 12.20 7.37
N VAL A 87 -17.60 11.39 8.25
CA VAL A 87 -16.91 10.56 9.23
C VAL A 87 -17.43 9.14 9.14
N SER A 88 -16.52 8.19 8.99
CA SER A 88 -16.82 6.77 9.07
C SER A 88 -16.15 6.19 10.32
N VAL A 89 -16.87 5.34 11.05
CA VAL A 89 -16.32 4.61 12.20
C VAL A 89 -16.50 3.13 11.93
N PHE A 90 -15.44 2.34 12.10
CA PHE A 90 -15.42 0.90 11.86
C PHE A 90 -14.90 0.15 13.08
N VAL A 91 -15.54 -0.96 13.42
CA VAL A 91 -15.04 -1.90 14.42
C VAL A 91 -13.94 -2.74 13.77
N LEU A 92 -12.69 -2.50 14.17
CA LEU A 92 -11.48 -3.05 13.54
C LEU A 92 -10.50 -3.58 14.59
N GLU A 93 -10.95 -4.53 15.41
CA GLU A 93 -10.13 -5.16 16.45
C GLU A 93 -8.82 -5.74 15.88
N THR A 94 -8.86 -6.30 14.68
CA THR A 94 -7.72 -6.92 13.99
C THR A 94 -6.56 -5.95 13.75
N LEU A 95 -6.81 -4.63 13.71
CA LEU A 95 -5.79 -3.61 13.51
C LEU A 95 -5.11 -3.15 14.79
N LEU A 96 -5.66 -3.41 15.98
CA LEU A 96 -5.12 -2.92 17.25
C LEU A 96 -3.65 -3.26 17.50
N PRO A 97 -3.13 -4.46 17.14
CA PRO A 97 -1.70 -4.75 17.29
C PRO A 97 -0.78 -3.89 16.41
N PHE A 98 -1.36 -3.13 15.48
CA PHE A 98 -0.67 -2.28 14.53
C PHE A 98 -1.02 -0.80 14.73
N VAL A 99 -1.46 -0.41 15.94
CA VAL A 99 -1.77 0.97 16.32
C VAL A 99 -0.79 1.47 17.37
N GLU A 100 -0.24 2.65 17.16
CA GLU A 100 0.62 3.40 18.08
C GLU A 100 0.14 4.85 18.11
N ASP A 101 -0.15 5.41 19.29
CA ASP A 101 -0.62 6.79 19.44
C ASP A 101 -1.81 7.14 18.50
N GLN A 102 -2.82 6.26 18.47
CA GLN A 102 -4.02 6.39 17.62
C GLN A 102 -3.74 6.44 16.11
N ARG A 103 -2.53 6.06 15.69
CA ARG A 103 -2.07 6.00 14.29
C ARG A 103 -1.73 4.56 13.93
N LEU A 104 -1.96 4.16 12.68
CA LEU A 104 -1.44 2.89 12.18
C LEU A 104 0.10 2.89 12.11
N THR A 105 0.73 1.78 12.47
CA THR A 105 2.12 1.49 12.11
C THR A 105 2.27 1.36 10.60
N VAL A 106 3.50 1.38 10.08
CA VAL A 106 3.76 1.13 8.65
C VAL A 106 3.19 -0.21 8.20
N THR A 107 3.25 -1.25 9.04
CA THR A 107 2.65 -2.56 8.72
C THR A 107 1.12 -2.48 8.63
N GLY A 108 0.47 -1.81 9.58
CA GLY A 108 -0.98 -1.59 9.53
C GLY A 108 -1.41 -0.78 8.31
N LEU A 109 -0.65 0.26 7.97
CA LEU A 109 -0.89 1.09 6.79
C LEU A 109 -0.75 0.28 5.49
N LEU A 110 0.35 -0.48 5.32
CA LEU A 110 0.54 -1.33 4.14
C LEU A 110 -0.58 -2.36 3.99
N GLY A 111 -0.97 -3.03 5.09
CA GLY A 111 -2.04 -4.02 5.07
C GLY A 111 -3.37 -3.41 4.63
N THR A 112 -3.77 -2.28 5.24
CA THR A 112 -5.03 -1.60 4.89
C THR A 112 -5.03 -1.02 3.47
N LYS A 113 -3.89 -0.52 2.96
CA LYS A 113 -3.80 -0.04 1.58
C LYS A 113 -3.87 -1.18 0.56
N LEU A 114 -3.23 -2.31 0.80
CA LEU A 114 -3.36 -3.46 -0.09
C LEU A 114 -4.79 -4.02 -0.06
N HIS A 115 -5.43 -4.07 1.11
CA HIS A 115 -6.84 -4.46 1.22
C HIS A 115 -7.75 -3.52 0.42
N ALA A 116 -7.52 -2.21 0.49
CA ALA A 116 -8.25 -1.24 -0.33
C ALA A 116 -8.05 -1.44 -1.84
N ILE A 117 -6.84 -1.79 -2.30
CA ILE A 117 -6.59 -2.11 -3.71
C ILE A 117 -7.37 -3.36 -4.14
N LEU A 118 -7.45 -4.39 -3.29
CA LEU A 118 -8.23 -5.59 -3.57
C LEU A 118 -9.73 -5.31 -3.69
N ASP A 119 -10.23 -4.42 -2.83
CA ASP A 119 -11.65 -4.09 -2.74
C ASP A 119 -12.12 -3.17 -3.88
N ARG A 120 -11.40 -2.07 -4.12
CA ARG A 120 -11.83 -1.01 -5.05
C ARG A 120 -10.77 -0.52 -6.05
N GLY A 121 -9.47 -0.66 -5.74
CA GLY A 121 -8.40 -0.31 -6.68
C GLY A 121 -8.40 1.15 -7.17
N THR A 122 -8.69 2.14 -6.31
CA THR A 122 -8.75 3.56 -6.73
C THR A 122 -7.37 4.16 -6.93
N ARG A 123 -7.28 5.28 -7.67
CA ARG A 123 -6.00 5.97 -7.97
C ARG A 123 -5.26 6.34 -6.69
N ARG A 124 -5.98 6.89 -5.70
CA ARG A 124 -5.41 7.23 -4.39
C ARG A 124 -4.87 6.02 -3.62
N ASP A 125 -5.45 4.83 -3.79
CA ASP A 125 -4.97 3.63 -3.09
C ASP A 125 -3.60 3.20 -3.61
N PHE A 126 -3.41 3.24 -4.93
CA PHE A 126 -2.11 2.96 -5.55
C PHE A 126 -1.05 4.02 -5.19
N PHE A 127 -1.39 5.31 -5.22
CA PHE A 127 -0.46 6.37 -4.81
C PHE A 127 -0.08 6.26 -3.32
N ASP A 128 -1.05 6.01 -2.44
CA ASP A 128 -0.79 5.84 -1.00
C ASP A 128 0.11 4.63 -0.74
N LEU A 129 -0.14 3.49 -1.43
CA LEU A 129 0.72 2.32 -1.29
C LEU A 129 2.13 2.58 -1.84
N TYR A 130 2.24 3.15 -3.04
CA TYR A 130 3.52 3.48 -3.67
C TYR A 130 4.35 4.41 -2.77
N THR A 131 3.77 5.50 -2.29
CA THR A 131 4.48 6.47 -1.44
C THR A 131 4.86 5.87 -0.09
N THR A 132 4.02 5.00 0.50
CA THR A 132 4.37 4.29 1.75
C THR A 132 5.58 3.38 1.54
N LEU A 133 5.60 2.60 0.47
CA LEU A 133 6.72 1.71 0.12
C LEU A 133 8.00 2.51 -0.14
N GLN A 134 7.90 3.56 -0.96
CA GLN A 134 9.03 4.40 -1.35
C GLN A 134 9.64 5.13 -0.14
N THR A 135 8.83 5.75 0.70
CA THR A 135 9.30 6.51 1.87
C THR A 135 9.84 5.63 2.98
N SER A 136 9.36 4.38 3.08
CA SER A 136 9.80 3.41 4.09
C SER A 136 10.95 2.53 3.61
N GLY A 137 11.36 2.62 2.33
CA GLY A 137 12.38 1.76 1.74
C GLY A 137 11.96 0.28 1.65
N LEU A 138 10.65 0.02 1.49
CA LEU A 138 10.06 -1.32 1.46
C LEU A 138 9.63 -1.70 0.04
N GLY A 139 9.44 -3.00 -0.20
CA GLY A 139 9.01 -3.56 -1.47
C GLY A 139 7.66 -4.29 -1.40
N ILE A 140 7.30 -4.93 -2.52
CA ILE A 140 6.06 -5.69 -2.64
C ILE A 140 6.01 -6.85 -1.64
N ALA A 141 7.15 -7.49 -1.34
CA ALA A 141 7.22 -8.57 -0.37
C ALA A 141 6.74 -8.14 1.04
N GLU A 142 7.13 -6.95 1.51
CA GLU A 142 6.67 -6.42 2.79
C GLU A 142 5.19 -6.06 2.78
N CYS A 143 4.67 -5.60 1.63
CA CYS A 143 3.24 -5.36 1.46
C CYS A 143 2.42 -6.66 1.56
N LEU A 144 2.87 -7.73 0.89
CA LEU A 144 2.25 -9.06 0.98
C LEU A 144 2.34 -9.66 2.39
N SER A 145 3.47 -9.46 3.07
CA SER A 145 3.62 -9.86 4.48
C SER A 145 2.68 -9.07 5.39
N ALA A 146 2.56 -7.75 5.18
CA ALA A 146 1.72 -6.89 5.98
C ALA A 146 0.23 -7.27 5.92
N ILE A 147 -0.33 -7.51 4.73
CA ILE A 147 -1.75 -7.88 4.63
C ILE A 147 -2.05 -9.21 5.34
N ARG A 148 -1.16 -10.20 5.24
CA ARG A 148 -1.29 -11.49 5.94
C ARG A 148 -1.21 -11.32 7.45
N ARG A 149 -0.30 -10.48 7.94
CA ARG A 149 -0.16 -10.19 9.38
C ARG A 149 -1.37 -9.45 9.94
N VAL A 150 -1.90 -8.49 9.18
CA VAL A 150 -3.01 -7.62 9.60
C VAL A 150 -4.34 -8.37 9.58
N PHE A 151 -4.70 -8.98 8.46
CA PHE A 151 -6.03 -9.57 8.32
C PHE A 151 -6.07 -11.07 8.67
N ARG A 152 -4.91 -11.72 8.88
CA ARG A 152 -4.79 -13.16 9.15
C ARG A 152 -5.57 -14.04 8.16
N GLN A 153 -5.78 -13.52 6.95
CA GLN A 153 -6.49 -14.19 5.88
C GLN A 153 -5.49 -14.84 4.94
N GLU A 154 -5.80 -16.06 4.51
CA GLU A 154 -5.18 -16.66 3.34
C GLU A 154 -5.74 -15.97 2.09
N VAL A 155 -5.19 -14.81 1.76
CA VAL A 155 -5.49 -14.19 0.47
C VAL A 155 -4.64 -14.87 -0.59
N ASN A 156 -5.27 -15.34 -1.66
CA ASN A 156 -4.59 -15.97 -2.77
C ASN A 156 -3.56 -15.03 -3.40
N ASP A 157 -2.29 -15.45 -3.45
CA ASP A 157 -1.18 -14.66 -3.98
C ASP A 157 -1.41 -14.21 -5.42
N ALA A 158 -2.01 -15.06 -6.26
CA ALA A 158 -2.34 -14.68 -7.63
C ALA A 158 -3.35 -13.52 -7.67
N LEU A 159 -4.30 -13.47 -6.73
CA LEU A 159 -5.26 -12.37 -6.60
C LEU A 159 -4.56 -11.09 -6.14
N LEU A 160 -3.66 -11.18 -5.13
CA LEU A 160 -2.88 -10.04 -4.64
C LEU A 160 -2.03 -9.41 -5.75
N LEU A 161 -1.27 -10.24 -6.47
CA LEU A 161 -0.39 -9.78 -7.55
C LEU A 161 -1.18 -9.24 -8.73
N ARG A 162 -2.35 -9.83 -9.05
CA ARG A 162 -3.26 -9.29 -10.06
C ARG A 162 -3.79 -7.92 -9.67
N ALA A 163 -4.27 -7.75 -8.43
CA ALA A 163 -4.80 -6.48 -7.96
C ALA A 163 -3.74 -5.36 -8.01
N LEU A 164 -2.50 -5.66 -7.64
CA LEU A 164 -1.37 -4.72 -7.73
C LEU A 164 -1.04 -4.28 -9.17
N THR A 165 -1.49 -5.01 -10.18
CA THR A 165 -1.21 -4.72 -11.60
C THR A 165 -2.47 -4.39 -12.41
N TRP A 166 -3.62 -4.26 -11.74
CA TRP A 166 -4.91 -3.95 -12.35
C TRP A 166 -5.33 -2.52 -12.06
N PHE A 167 -5.22 -1.65 -13.08
CA PHE A 167 -5.40 -0.20 -12.90
C PHE A 167 -6.71 0.35 -13.50
N GLN A 168 -7.61 -0.51 -13.98
CA GLN A 168 -8.75 -0.08 -14.79
C GLN A 168 -9.65 0.94 -14.09
N ASP A 169 -9.93 0.74 -12.79
CA ASP A 169 -10.77 1.66 -12.02
C ASP A 169 -10.01 2.95 -11.68
N ALA A 170 -8.74 2.85 -11.28
CA ALA A 170 -7.86 4.00 -11.06
C ALA A 170 -7.63 4.86 -12.32
N ASP A 171 -7.62 4.26 -13.53
CA ASP A 171 -7.47 4.98 -14.81
C ASP A 171 -8.73 5.79 -15.18
N ARG A 172 -9.90 5.46 -14.61
CA ARG A 172 -11.16 6.20 -14.83
C ARG A 172 -11.31 7.42 -13.92
N GLU A 173 -10.50 7.51 -12.87
CA GLU A 173 -10.54 8.62 -11.92
C GLU A 173 -9.81 9.86 -12.43
N ALA A 174 -10.27 11.02 -11.99
CA ALA A 174 -9.53 12.26 -12.20
C ALA A 174 -8.16 12.21 -11.48
N PRO A 175 -7.14 12.93 -11.98
CA PRO A 175 -5.86 13.07 -11.29
C PRO A 175 -6.03 13.61 -9.86
N LEU A 176 -5.13 13.18 -8.97
CA LEU A 176 -5.12 13.69 -7.60
C LEU A 176 -4.75 15.18 -7.57
N PRO A 177 -5.23 15.95 -6.57
CA PRO A 177 -4.78 17.32 -6.39
C PRO A 177 -3.26 17.40 -6.25
N GLY A 178 -2.60 18.16 -7.13
CA GLY A 178 -1.15 18.29 -7.15
C GLY A 178 -0.39 17.15 -7.83
N GLU A 179 -1.09 16.20 -8.46
CA GLU A 179 -0.46 15.14 -9.23
C GLU A 179 0.33 15.68 -10.43
N GLY A 180 1.60 15.29 -10.54
CA GLY A 180 2.46 15.64 -11.65
C GLY A 180 2.13 14.84 -12.92
N PRO A 181 2.50 15.36 -14.11
CA PRO A 181 2.11 14.77 -15.40
C PRO A 181 2.65 13.36 -15.66
N LYS A 182 3.66 12.90 -14.91
CA LYS A 182 4.28 11.57 -15.04
C LYS A 182 4.08 10.69 -13.81
N ASP A 183 3.43 11.19 -12.77
CA ASP A 183 3.38 10.49 -11.48
C ASP A 183 2.59 9.20 -11.59
N TRP A 184 1.43 9.24 -12.25
CA TRP A 184 0.62 8.04 -12.40
C TRP A 184 1.29 6.95 -13.22
N GLU A 185 1.92 7.30 -14.35
CA GLU A 185 2.70 6.33 -15.12
C GLU A 185 3.87 5.78 -14.30
N THR A 186 4.50 6.60 -13.47
CA THR A 186 5.55 6.15 -12.54
C THR A 186 5.04 5.13 -11.53
N VAL A 187 3.84 5.37 -10.97
CA VAL A 187 3.18 4.44 -10.04
C VAL A 187 2.84 3.11 -10.72
N LYS A 188 2.21 3.16 -11.91
CA LYS A 188 1.88 1.94 -12.68
C LYS A 188 3.12 1.14 -13.05
N GLU A 189 4.16 1.81 -13.53
CA GLU A 189 5.41 1.18 -13.92
C GLU A 189 6.11 0.53 -12.72
N TYR A 190 6.12 1.20 -11.57
CA TYR A 190 6.64 0.62 -10.34
C TYR A 190 5.96 -0.71 -10.02
N PHE A 191 4.62 -0.75 -9.96
CA PHE A 191 3.94 -1.98 -9.58
C PHE A 191 4.10 -3.09 -10.62
N ARG A 192 3.99 -2.78 -11.92
CA ARG A 192 4.22 -3.75 -13.01
C ARG A 192 5.61 -4.37 -12.93
N THR A 193 6.64 -3.53 -12.85
CA THR A 193 8.03 -4.00 -12.81
C THR A 193 8.33 -4.77 -11.53
N ARG A 194 7.89 -4.28 -10.36
CA ARG A 194 8.17 -4.95 -9.07
C ARG A 194 7.42 -6.26 -8.92
N VAL A 195 6.17 -6.36 -9.37
CA VAL A 195 5.45 -7.64 -9.43
C VAL A 195 6.07 -8.57 -10.46
N GLY A 196 6.47 -8.05 -11.63
CA GLY A 196 7.18 -8.81 -12.66
C GLY A 196 8.45 -9.48 -12.13
N HIS A 197 9.26 -8.76 -11.35
CA HIS A 197 10.47 -9.31 -10.72
C HIS A 197 10.20 -10.43 -9.70
N LEU A 198 9.01 -10.49 -9.10
CA LEU A 198 8.63 -11.58 -8.20
C LEU A 198 8.25 -12.85 -8.97
N LEU A 199 7.65 -12.70 -10.16
CA LEU A 199 7.21 -13.82 -11.01
C LEU A 199 8.36 -14.35 -11.88
N VAL A 200 9.14 -13.45 -12.45
CA VAL A 200 10.29 -13.75 -13.31
C VAL A 200 11.48 -12.93 -12.80
N PRO A 201 12.42 -13.55 -12.07
CA PRO A 201 13.61 -12.87 -11.59
C PRO A 201 14.40 -12.27 -12.76
N PRO A 202 14.98 -11.06 -12.61
CA PRO A 202 15.83 -10.48 -13.64
C PRO A 202 16.99 -11.44 -13.98
N ALA A 203 17.00 -11.95 -15.20
CA ALA A 203 18.06 -12.81 -15.70
C ALA A 203 19.11 -11.97 -16.44
N ARG A 204 20.40 -12.21 -16.16
CA ARG A 204 21.49 -11.69 -16.98
C ARG A 204 21.81 -12.70 -18.05
N VAL A 205 21.96 -12.23 -19.29
CA VAL A 205 22.51 -13.05 -20.37
C VAL A 205 23.91 -13.49 -19.95
N LEU A 206 24.16 -14.79 -19.94
CA LEU A 206 25.47 -15.34 -19.62
C LEU A 206 26.38 -15.13 -20.84
N GLU A 207 27.63 -14.74 -20.63
CA GLU A 207 28.60 -14.59 -21.74
C GLU A 207 28.73 -15.85 -22.59
N ILE A 208 28.54 -17.03 -21.98
CA ILE A 208 28.59 -18.32 -22.70
C ILE A 208 27.43 -18.48 -23.69
N GLN A 209 26.28 -17.82 -23.49
CA GLN A 209 25.17 -17.83 -24.45
C GLN A 209 25.54 -17.13 -25.77
N ALA A 210 26.53 -16.24 -25.76
CA ALA A 210 27.04 -15.60 -26.97
C ALA A 210 28.05 -16.47 -27.74
N ARG A 211 28.45 -17.63 -27.19
CA ARG A 211 29.43 -18.52 -27.83
C ARG A 211 28.69 -19.62 -28.60
N VAL A 212 28.93 -19.69 -29.91
CA VAL A 212 28.53 -20.84 -30.73
C VAL A 212 29.63 -21.90 -30.59
N VAL A 213 29.25 -23.10 -30.14
CA VAL A 213 30.15 -24.26 -30.05
C VAL A 213 29.57 -25.42 -30.83
N ASP A 214 30.40 -26.04 -31.67
CA ASP A 214 30.06 -27.29 -32.35
C ASP A 214 30.48 -28.50 -31.50
N VAL A 215 29.79 -29.63 -31.69
CA VAL A 215 30.25 -30.91 -31.17
C VAL A 215 31.48 -31.28 -31.97
N ALA A 216 32.67 -31.15 -31.39
CA ALA A 216 33.88 -31.63 -32.03
C ALA A 216 33.72 -33.12 -32.35
N SER A 217 33.54 -33.47 -33.62
CA SER A 217 33.72 -34.83 -34.10
C SER A 217 35.15 -35.22 -33.77
N GLY A 218 35.31 -36.14 -32.82
CA GLY A 218 36.62 -36.53 -32.32
C GLY A 218 37.60 -36.88 -33.44
N GLY A 219 38.79 -36.29 -33.37
CA GLY A 219 40.01 -36.82 -33.99
C GLY A 219 40.43 -36.20 -35.32
N SER A 220 41.53 -35.44 -35.28
CA SER A 220 42.77 -35.90 -35.93
C SER A 220 43.95 -35.03 -35.51
N LYS A 221 44.79 -35.59 -34.63
CA LYS A 221 46.19 -35.16 -34.51
C LYS A 221 46.91 -35.63 -35.77
N THR A 222 47.07 -34.77 -36.78
CA THR A 222 48.07 -35.04 -37.82
C THR A 222 49.38 -34.35 -37.45
N LYS A 223 50.23 -35.09 -36.74
CA LYS A 223 51.68 -34.86 -36.75
C LYS A 223 52.16 -34.99 -38.19
N ARG A 224 52.76 -33.94 -38.77
CA ARG A 224 53.74 -34.09 -39.84
C ARG A 224 55.08 -33.56 -39.37
N ALA A 225 55.93 -34.48 -38.94
CA ALA A 225 57.33 -34.24 -38.66
C ALA A 225 58.16 -34.73 -39.86
N ARG A 226 59.15 -33.89 -40.25
CA ARG A 226 60.40 -34.20 -40.97
C ARG A 226 60.24 -34.52 -42.47
N ARG A 227 61.13 -34.10 -43.39
CA ARG A 227 62.55 -33.75 -43.25
C ARG A 227 63.09 -33.07 -44.54
N SER A 228 63.95 -32.05 -44.36
CA SER A 228 65.28 -31.80 -44.98
C SER A 228 65.52 -31.62 -46.49
N GLN A 229 66.53 -30.76 -46.73
CA GLN A 229 67.36 -30.47 -47.93
C GLN A 229 66.83 -29.32 -48.78
N GLY A 230 67.56 -28.26 -49.10
CA GLY A 230 69.00 -28.00 -49.04
C GLY A 230 69.39 -27.33 -50.36
N ILE A 231 69.88 -26.10 -50.30
CA ILE A 231 70.97 -25.41 -51.04
C ILE A 231 70.97 -23.97 -50.53
#